data_AF-A0A1B6M4V3-F1
#
_entry.id   AF-A0A1B6M4V3-F1
#
_cell.length_a   1.000
_cell.length_b   1.000
_cell.length_c   1.000
_cell.angle_alpha   90.00
_cell.angle_beta   90.00
_cell.angle_gamma   90.00
#
_symmetry.space_group_name_H-M   'P 1'
#
loop_
_entity.id
_entity.type
_entity.pdbx_description
1 polymer ?
#
loop_
_entity_poly.entity_id
_entity_poly.type
_entity_poly.pdbx_seq_one_letter_code
_entity_poly.pdbx_strand_id
1 'polypeptide(L)'
;QQYLFDANEAESWMSEQELYMMVEDRGKDEISAQNLMKKHQSLEVAVEDYSETIRQLGETARQLTSEHHPQSELIAVKQAQVDKLYAGLKDLAGERRAKLDEALQLFMLNREVDDLEQWIAERELVAGSHELGQDYDHVTLLWERFNQFAQ
;
A
#
# COMPACT_ATOMS: atom_id res chain seq x y z
N GLN A 1 -1.91 -23.03 32.29
CA GLN A 1 -1.28 -23.67 31.10
C GLN A 1 -1.92 -23.22 29.79
N GLN A 2 -3.26 -23.15 29.67
CA GLN A 2 -3.95 -22.66 28.46
C GLN A 2 -3.45 -21.28 27.99
N TYR A 3 -3.41 -20.27 28.88
CA TYR A 3 -2.92 -18.94 28.53
C TYR A 3 -1.55 -18.92 27.81
N LEU A 4 -0.60 -19.73 28.29
CA LEU A 4 0.75 -19.76 27.70
C LEU A 4 0.74 -20.40 26.31
N PHE A 5 -0.17 -21.36 26.07
CA PHE A 5 -0.37 -21.94 24.76
C PHE A 5 -0.97 -20.90 23.80
N ASP A 6 -2.06 -20.24 24.18
CA ASP A 6 -2.72 -19.23 23.37
C ASP A 6 -1.77 -18.05 23.04
N ALA A 7 -0.96 -17.62 24.02
CA ALA A 7 0.04 -16.58 23.81
C ALA A 7 1.15 -17.01 22.83
N ASN A 8 1.57 -18.28 22.85
CA ASN A 8 2.54 -18.79 21.88
C ASN A 8 1.95 -18.90 20.47
N GLU A 9 0.66 -19.24 20.34
CA GLU A 9 -0.03 -19.22 19.05
C GLU A 9 -0.11 -17.79 18.49
N ALA A 10 -0.45 -16.81 19.34
CA ALA A 10 -0.47 -15.40 18.94
C ALA A 10 0.92 -14.90 18.48
N GLU A 11 1.98 -15.24 19.21
CA GLU A 11 3.35 -14.89 18.80
C GLU A 11 3.76 -15.54 17.48
N SER A 12 3.39 -16.80 17.27
CA SER A 12 3.71 -17.53 16.03
C SER A 12 3.00 -16.90 14.84
N TRP A 13 1.71 -16.56 15.02
CA TRP A 13 0.92 -15.86 14.00
C TRP A 13 1.51 -14.48 13.68
N MET A 14 1.85 -13.68 14.69
CA MET A 14 2.46 -12.35 14.48
C MET A 14 3.81 -12.44 13.77
N SER A 15 4.65 -13.41 14.13
CA SER A 15 5.95 -13.65 13.48
C SER A 15 5.79 -14.02 12.01
N GLU A 16 4.76 -14.79 11.66
CA GLU A 16 4.45 -15.10 10.27
C GLU A 16 4.02 -13.84 9.49
N GLN A 17 3.15 -13.01 10.08
CA GLN A 17 2.73 -11.75 9.45
C GLN A 17 3.90 -10.78 9.27
N GLU A 18 4.79 -10.67 10.26
CA GLU A 18 6.00 -9.87 10.19
C GLU A 18 6.86 -10.28 8.98
N LEU A 19 7.03 -11.58 8.73
CA LEU A 19 7.80 -12.09 7.61
C LEU A 19 7.26 -11.63 6.25
N TYR A 20 5.93 -11.61 6.08
CA TYR A 20 5.31 -11.07 4.87
C TYR A 20 5.52 -9.56 4.75
N MET A 21 5.50 -8.84 5.87
CA MET A 21 5.70 -7.39 5.87
C MET A 21 7.16 -6.97 5.61
N MET A 22 8.15 -7.83 5.88
CA MET A 22 9.56 -7.58 5.60
C MET A 22 9.94 -7.68 4.11
N VAL A 23 9.06 -8.18 3.24
CA VAL A 23 9.36 -8.40 1.81
C VAL A 23 9.53 -7.07 1.07
N GLU A 24 10.74 -6.68 0.66
CA GLU A 24 10.96 -5.35 0.06
C GLU A 24 10.39 -5.13 -1.36
N ASP A 25 9.74 -6.14 -1.96
CA ASP A 25 9.11 -6.04 -3.28
C ASP A 25 7.99 -4.97 -3.31
N ARG A 26 8.09 -4.06 -4.28
CA ARG A 26 7.15 -2.95 -4.52
C ARG A 26 6.44 -3.02 -5.87
N GLY A 27 6.67 -4.10 -6.62
CA GLY A 27 6.20 -4.22 -7.99
C GLY A 27 7.14 -3.57 -8.99
N LYS A 28 7.00 -3.96 -10.25
CA LYS A 28 7.82 -3.51 -11.39
C LYS A 28 7.06 -2.57 -12.34
N ASP A 29 5.76 -2.45 -12.13
CA ASP A 29 4.81 -1.67 -12.93
C ASP A 29 3.59 -1.31 -12.06
N GLU A 30 2.75 -0.39 -12.54
CA GLU A 30 1.58 0.09 -11.81
C GLU A 30 0.65 -1.06 -11.37
N ILE A 31 0.43 -2.04 -12.25
CA ILE A 31 -0.50 -3.15 -12.02
C ILE A 31 0.04 -4.07 -10.91
N SER A 32 1.32 -4.43 -10.95
CA SER A 32 1.95 -5.27 -9.92
C SER A 32 2.01 -4.56 -8.57
N ALA A 33 2.32 -3.26 -8.55
CA ALA A 33 2.27 -2.45 -7.33
C ALA A 33 0.85 -2.37 -6.74
N GLN A 34 -0.19 -2.21 -7.58
CA GLN A 34 -1.59 -2.18 -7.14
C GLN A 34 -2.01 -3.52 -6.53
N ASN A 35 -1.58 -4.62 -7.14
CA ASN A 35 -1.85 -5.96 -6.62
C ASN A 35 -1.16 -6.21 -5.26
N LEU A 36 0.08 -5.74 -5.09
CA LEU A 36 0.80 -5.81 -3.82
C LEU A 36 0.11 -4.96 -2.75
N MET A 37 -0.31 -3.74 -3.08
CA MET A 37 -1.09 -2.88 -2.18
C MET A 37 -2.39 -3.55 -1.74
N LYS A 38 -3.15 -4.14 -2.67
CA LYS A 38 -4.41 -4.84 -2.33
C LYS A 38 -4.19 -6.03 -1.40
N LYS A 39 -3.11 -6.80 -1.62
CA LYS A 39 -2.71 -7.88 -0.70
C LYS A 39 -2.34 -7.33 0.67
N HIS A 40 -1.56 -6.25 0.71
CA HIS A 40 -1.16 -5.57 1.94
C HIS A 40 -2.36 -5.07 2.75
N GLN A 41 -3.33 -4.41 2.10
CA GLN A 41 -4.57 -3.97 2.75
C GLN A 41 -5.36 -5.13 3.37
N SER A 42 -5.37 -6.30 2.73
CA SER A 42 -6.03 -7.49 3.30
C SER A 42 -5.31 -7.97 4.57
N LEU A 43 -3.98 -7.86 4.59
CA LEU A 43 -3.15 -8.18 5.75
C LEU A 43 -3.33 -7.15 6.87
N GLU A 44 -3.43 -5.85 6.55
CA GLU A 44 -3.75 -4.80 7.53
C GLU A 44 -5.09 -5.05 8.24
N VAL A 45 -6.13 -5.45 7.49
CA VAL A 45 -7.43 -5.83 8.06
C VAL A 45 -7.27 -7.03 8.99
N ALA A 46 -6.57 -8.08 8.58
CA ALA A 46 -6.32 -9.25 9.42
C ALA A 46 -5.58 -8.89 10.72
N VAL A 47 -4.62 -7.95 10.67
CA VAL A 47 -3.91 -7.43 11.85
C VAL A 47 -4.83 -6.64 12.76
N GLU A 48 -5.70 -5.79 12.21
CA GLU A 48 -6.66 -5.03 13.01
C GLU A 48 -7.69 -5.95 13.69
N ASP A 49 -8.22 -6.94 12.96
CA ASP A 49 -9.18 -7.93 13.49
C ASP A 49 -8.55 -8.76 14.64
N TYR A 50 -7.23 -8.99 14.60
CA TYR A 50 -6.51 -9.72 15.64
C TYR A 50 -6.37 -8.95 16.96
N SER A 51 -6.66 -7.64 16.98
CA SER A 51 -6.61 -6.81 18.20
C SER A 51 -7.48 -7.37 19.33
N GLU A 52 -8.60 -7.99 18.98
CA GLU A 52 -9.53 -8.59 19.93
C GLU A 52 -8.92 -9.80 20.64
N THR A 53 -8.18 -10.66 19.93
CA THR A 53 -7.43 -11.77 20.51
C THR A 53 -6.38 -11.27 21.51
N ILE A 54 -5.62 -10.24 21.14
CA ILE A 54 -4.60 -9.63 22.02
C ILE A 54 -5.25 -9.04 23.27
N ARG A 55 -6.39 -8.36 23.12
CA ARG A 55 -7.18 -7.81 24.23
C ARG A 55 -7.63 -8.90 25.20
N GLN A 56 -8.19 -10.00 24.69
CA GLN A 56 -8.66 -11.14 25.49
C GLN A 56 -7.52 -11.86 26.23
N LEU A 57 -6.36 -12.03 25.58
CA LEU A 57 -5.15 -12.53 26.23
C LEU A 57 -4.74 -11.61 27.39
N GLY A 58 -4.72 -10.30 27.16
CA GLY A 58 -4.42 -9.31 28.20
C GLY A 58 -5.39 -9.36 29.39
N GLU A 59 -6.68 -9.56 29.14
CA GLU A 59 -7.69 -9.74 30.20
C GLU A 59 -7.45 -11.00 31.02
N THR A 60 -7.16 -12.11 30.34
CA THR A 60 -6.86 -13.39 30.99
C THR A 60 -5.59 -13.31 31.83
N ALA A 61 -4.53 -12.67 31.30
CA ALA A 61 -3.27 -12.44 32.01
C ALA A 61 -3.48 -11.61 33.30
N ARG A 62 -4.28 -10.54 33.21
CA ARG A 62 -4.62 -9.69 34.37
C ARG A 62 -5.41 -10.46 35.41
N GLN A 63 -6.40 -11.26 35.00
CA GLN A 63 -7.18 -12.09 35.91
C GLN A 63 -6.28 -13.08 36.66
N LEU A 64 -5.46 -13.86 35.96
CA LEU A 64 -4.55 -14.83 36.57
C LEU A 64 -3.53 -14.17 37.51
N THR A 65 -3.12 -12.94 37.20
CA THR A 65 -2.22 -12.16 38.07
C THR A 65 -2.94 -11.70 39.34
N SER A 66 -4.19 -11.24 39.23
CA SER A 66 -5.01 -10.82 40.38
C SER A 66 -5.37 -11.97 41.32
N GLU A 67 -5.47 -13.19 40.80
CA GLU A 67 -5.73 -14.41 41.57
C GLU A 67 -4.45 -14.99 42.21
N HIS A 68 -3.32 -14.29 42.14
CA HIS A 68 -2.02 -14.72 42.66
C HIS A 68 -1.57 -16.10 42.12
N HIS A 69 -1.81 -16.36 40.83
CA HIS A 69 -1.38 -17.59 40.19
C HIS A 69 0.13 -17.85 40.40
N PRO A 70 0.57 -19.10 40.65
CA PRO A 70 1.99 -19.38 40.93
C PRO A 70 2.99 -18.94 39.84
N GLN A 71 2.49 -18.70 38.61
CA GLN A 71 3.27 -18.25 37.46
C GLN A 71 2.97 -16.79 37.04
N SER A 72 2.41 -15.95 37.92
CA SER A 72 2.01 -14.57 37.56
C SER A 72 3.13 -13.74 36.94
N GLU A 73 4.37 -13.86 37.43
CA GLU A 73 5.51 -13.12 36.87
C GLU A 73 5.78 -13.53 35.41
N LEU A 74 5.82 -14.84 35.13
CA LEU A 74 5.98 -15.37 33.78
C LEU A 74 4.85 -14.92 32.85
N ILE A 75 3.60 -14.95 33.34
CA ILE A 75 2.41 -14.51 32.60
C ILE A 75 2.51 -13.02 32.25
N ALA A 76 2.89 -12.17 33.20
CA ALA A 76 3.02 -10.74 32.98
C ALA A 76 4.12 -10.42 31.94
N VAL A 77 5.28 -11.08 32.02
CA VAL A 77 6.35 -10.94 31.03
C VAL A 77 5.88 -11.39 29.64
N LYS A 78 5.18 -12.53 29.56
CA LYS A 78 4.66 -13.05 28.30
C LYS A 78 3.63 -12.12 27.67
N GLN A 79 2.71 -11.56 28.46
CA GLN A 79 1.73 -10.58 27.95
C GLN A 79 2.42 -9.33 27.40
N ALA A 80 3.41 -8.80 28.13
CA ALA A 80 4.15 -7.62 27.69
C ALA A 80 4.91 -7.88 26.37
N GLN A 81 5.42 -9.09 26.16
CA GLN A 81 6.03 -9.50 24.90
C GLN A 81 5.01 -9.54 23.77
N VAL A 82 3.85 -10.16 23.98
CA VAL A 82 2.74 -10.22 23.00
C VAL A 82 2.29 -8.81 22.60
N ASP A 83 2.06 -7.92 23.58
CA ASP A 83 1.63 -6.54 23.34
C ASP A 83 2.69 -5.76 22.53
N LYS A 84 3.97 -5.95 22.85
CA LYS A 84 5.08 -5.31 22.13
C LYS A 84 5.17 -5.79 20.68
N LEU A 85 5.05 -7.09 20.45
CA LEU A 85 5.08 -7.67 19.10
C LEU A 85 3.91 -7.16 18.27
N TYR A 86 2.70 -7.09 18.85
CA TYR A 86 1.53 -6.59 18.16
C TYR A 86 1.67 -5.11 17.78
N ALA A 87 2.17 -4.27 18.70
CA ALA A 87 2.45 -2.86 18.40
C ALA A 87 3.47 -2.71 17.26
N GLY A 88 4.59 -3.44 17.34
CA GLY A 88 5.62 -3.43 16.28
C GLY A 88 5.08 -3.91 14.93
N LEU A 89 4.18 -4.89 14.92
CA LEU A 89 3.53 -5.37 13.70
C LEU A 89 2.65 -4.28 13.06
N LYS A 90 1.92 -3.49 13.85
CA LYS A 90 1.14 -2.34 13.34
C LYS A 90 2.04 -1.25 12.75
N ASP A 91 3.15 -0.96 13.41
CA ASP A 91 4.14 0.02 12.91
C ASP A 91 4.73 -0.43 11.57
N LEU A 92 5.14 -1.70 11.48
CA LEU A 92 5.69 -2.30 10.26
C LEU A 92 4.65 -2.31 9.13
N ALA A 93 3.37 -2.56 9.44
CA ALA A 93 2.29 -2.48 8.47
C ALA A 93 2.18 -1.07 7.85
N GLY A 94 2.22 -0.04 8.70
CA GLY A 94 2.18 1.35 8.29
C GLY A 94 3.39 1.75 7.43
N GLU A 95 4.59 1.33 7.83
CA GLU A 95 5.81 1.59 7.04
C GLU A 95 5.76 0.93 5.66
N ARG A 96 5.32 -0.33 5.59
CA ARG A 96 5.18 -1.05 4.33
C ARG A 96 4.15 -0.38 3.42
N ARG A 97 3.01 0.02 3.99
CA ARG A 97 1.97 0.75 3.24
C ARG A 97 2.51 2.02 2.62
N ALA A 98 3.21 2.85 3.39
CA ALA A 98 3.80 4.09 2.89
C ALA A 98 4.75 3.84 1.69
N LYS A 99 5.58 2.79 1.77
CA LYS A 99 6.50 2.42 0.67
C LYS A 99 5.76 1.94 -0.59
N LEU A 100 4.65 1.20 -0.44
CA LEU A 100 3.84 0.75 -1.57
C LEU A 100 3.04 1.91 -2.19
N ASP A 101 2.51 2.82 -1.36
CA ASP A 101 1.83 4.04 -1.81
C ASP A 101 2.79 4.94 -2.61
N GLU A 102 4.02 5.13 -2.13
CA GLU A 102 5.06 5.90 -2.86
C GLU A 102 5.35 5.29 -4.24
N ALA A 103 5.53 3.96 -4.30
CA ALA A 103 5.77 3.27 -5.57
C ALA A 103 4.59 3.43 -6.54
N LEU A 104 3.35 3.31 -6.03
CA LEU A 104 2.14 3.50 -6.82
C LEU A 104 2.04 4.91 -7.39
N GLN A 105 2.26 5.92 -6.56
CA GLN A 105 2.24 7.32 -6.99
C GLN A 105 3.28 7.59 -8.09
N LEU A 106 4.48 7.03 -7.96
CA LEU A 106 5.52 7.15 -8.98
C LEU A 106 5.09 6.51 -10.31
N PHE A 107 4.52 5.30 -10.28
CA PHE A 107 4.05 4.64 -11.50
C PHE A 107 2.91 5.41 -12.18
N MET A 108 1.95 5.91 -11.40
CA MET A 108 0.85 6.72 -11.93
C MET A 108 1.35 8.03 -12.54
N LEU A 109 2.28 8.71 -11.87
CA LEU A 109 2.90 9.93 -12.38
C LEU A 109 3.62 9.68 -13.71
N ASN A 110 4.43 8.62 -13.79
CA ASN A 110 5.14 8.30 -15.02
C ASN A 110 4.17 8.02 -16.18
N ARG A 111 3.09 7.29 -15.93
CA ARG A 111 2.04 7.07 -16.95
C ARG A 111 1.42 8.39 -17.40
N GLU A 112 1.07 9.28 -16.46
CA GLU A 112 0.49 10.59 -16.78
C GLU A 112 1.46 11.47 -17.57
N VAL A 113 2.76 11.38 -17.29
CA VAL A 113 3.81 12.05 -18.06
C VAL A 113 3.89 11.46 -19.47
N ASP A 114 3.96 10.15 -19.62
CA ASP A 114 4.03 9.47 -20.93
C ASP A 114 2.80 9.82 -21.80
N ASP A 115 1.60 9.81 -21.21
CA ASP A 115 0.34 10.19 -21.88
C ASP A 115 0.40 11.66 -22.35
N LEU A 116 0.93 12.56 -21.52
CA LEU A 116 1.07 13.98 -21.86
C LEU A 116 2.14 14.20 -22.95
N GLU A 117 3.28 13.52 -22.86
CA GLU A 117 4.34 13.59 -23.86
C GLU A 117 3.84 13.09 -25.22
N GLN A 118 3.08 11.99 -25.24
CA GLN A 118 2.46 11.49 -26.46
C GLN A 118 1.47 12.53 -27.03
N TRP A 119 0.61 13.11 -26.19
CA TRP A 119 -0.33 14.14 -26.62
C TRP A 119 0.40 15.36 -27.20
N ILE A 120 1.49 15.81 -26.59
CA ILE A 120 2.32 16.91 -27.11
C ILE A 120 2.91 16.53 -28.47
N ALA A 121 3.48 15.34 -28.62
CA ALA A 121 4.07 14.89 -29.88
C ALA A 121 3.03 14.85 -31.03
N GLU A 122 1.80 14.42 -30.73
CA GLU A 122 0.68 14.45 -31.68
C GLU A 122 0.32 15.89 -32.10
N ARG A 123 0.36 16.84 -31.16
CA ARG A 123 0.13 18.27 -31.44
C ARG A 123 1.25 18.89 -32.27
N GLU A 124 2.50 18.58 -31.94
CA GLU A 124 3.67 19.05 -32.68
C GLU A 124 3.67 18.58 -34.13
N LEU A 125 3.22 17.35 -34.40
CA LEU A 125 3.09 16.82 -35.76
C LEU A 125 2.12 17.66 -36.60
N VAL A 126 0.96 18.04 -36.04
CA VAL A 126 -0.03 18.88 -36.73
C VAL A 126 0.49 20.29 -36.92
N ALA A 127 1.11 20.87 -35.88
CA ALA A 127 1.67 22.21 -35.92
C ALA A 127 2.86 22.35 -36.89
N GLY A 128 3.64 21.28 -37.06
CA GLY A 128 4.78 21.21 -37.98
C GLY A 128 4.42 20.89 -39.44
N SER A 129 3.13 20.87 -39.81
CA SER A 129 2.71 20.65 -41.19
C SER A 129 3.29 21.71 -42.13
N HIS A 130 3.90 21.27 -43.23
CA HIS A 130 4.44 22.15 -44.28
C HIS A 130 3.41 22.40 -45.41
N GLU A 131 2.16 21.99 -45.21
CA GLU A 131 1.09 22.16 -46.19
C GLU A 131 0.65 23.63 -46.27
N LEU A 132 0.93 24.28 -47.40
CA LEU A 132 0.62 25.69 -47.62
C LEU A 132 -0.71 25.92 -48.35
N GLY A 133 -1.39 24.85 -48.81
CA GLY A 133 -2.56 24.94 -49.69
C GLY A 133 -2.19 25.11 -51.17
N GLN A 134 -3.04 24.61 -52.07
CA GLN A 134 -2.80 24.62 -53.52
C GLN A 134 -3.61 25.71 -54.26
N ASP A 135 -4.65 26.23 -53.61
CA ASP A 135 -5.55 27.27 -54.09
C ASP A 135 -6.19 27.99 -52.88
N TYR A 136 -6.93 29.07 -53.14
CA TYR A 136 -7.55 29.89 -52.10
C TYR A 136 -8.52 29.11 -51.20
N ASP A 137 -9.32 28.23 -51.79
CA ASP A 137 -10.31 27.45 -51.04
C ASP A 137 -9.60 26.45 -50.10
N HIS A 138 -8.52 25.82 -50.58
CA HIS A 138 -7.71 24.91 -49.77
C HIS A 138 -7.00 25.64 -48.63
N VAL A 139 -6.41 26.82 -48.88
CA VAL A 139 -5.77 27.65 -47.83
C VAL A 139 -6.78 28.05 -46.76
N THR A 140 -7.98 28.47 -47.17
CA THR A 140 -9.05 28.88 -46.25
C THR A 140 -9.45 27.70 -45.35
N LEU A 141 -9.61 26.50 -45.92
CA LEU A 141 -9.89 25.29 -45.16
C LEU A 141 -8.77 24.91 -44.17
N LEU A 142 -7.51 25.02 -44.59
CA LEU A 142 -6.36 24.75 -43.71
C LEU A 142 -6.31 25.74 -42.54
N TRP A 143 -6.54 27.02 -42.81
CA TRP A 143 -6.59 28.06 -41.78
C TRP A 143 -7.73 27.83 -40.77
N GLU A 144 -8.93 27.49 -41.25
CA GLU A 144 -10.07 27.16 -40.36
C GLU A 144 -9.76 25.97 -39.46
N ARG A 145 -9.19 24.90 -40.03
CA ARG A 145 -8.78 23.71 -39.27
C ARG A 145 -7.70 24.03 -38.24
N PHE A 146 -6.70 24.82 -38.60
CA PHE A 146 -5.63 25.20 -37.69
C PHE A 146 -6.13 26.10 -36.55
N ASN A 147 -7.06 27.03 -36.83
CA ASN A 147 -7.70 27.83 -35.79
C ASN A 147 -8.53 26.99 -34.82
N GLN A 148 -9.24 25.98 -35.31
CA GLN A 148 -9.96 25.04 -34.44
C GLN A 148 -9.00 24.20 -33.59
N PHE A 149 -7.86 23.80 -34.15
CA PHE A 149 -6.82 23.06 -33.44
C PHE A 149 -6.15 23.88 -32.32
N ALA A 150 -6.01 25.20 -32.51
CA ALA A 150 -5.33 26.10 -31.59
C ALA A 150 -6.23 26.66 -30.45
N GLN A 151 -7.53 26.37 -30.48
CA GLN A 151 -8.48 26.71 -29.41
C GLN A 151 -8.49 25.65 -28.31
#